data_AF-A0A1H8RH15-F1
#
_entry.id   AF-A0A1H8RH15-F1
#
_cell.length_a   1.000
_cell.length_b   1.000
_cell.length_c   1.000
_cell.angle_alpha   90.00
_cell.angle_beta   90.00
_cell.angle_gamma   90.00
#
_symmetry.space_group_name_H-M   'P 1'
#
loop_
_entity.id
_entity.type
_entity.pdbx_description
1 polymer ?
#
loop_
_entity_poly.entity_id
_entity_poly.type
_entity_poly.pdbx_seq_one_letter_code
_entity_poly.pdbx_strand_id
1 'polypeptide(L)'
;MELMVIAVSDVVPWRFPPRAEFVYGEWLRELFEAGSVPEPVRDPDLAVVLKKVIDNSLPLYGSNAAEVFDPVPMADIRRAIRDSLPTLLAEAAGDERNVVLTLSRMWLTAATGDIAPKDVAAEWVEQQAPPEHAAVVQYARKGYLGTVEDRWGEKQEDFEALVSYMKGSIEKCLGAPSGKHPNNHRHRTN
;
A
#
# COMPACT_ATOMS: atom_id res chain seq x y z
N MET A 1 -13.07 6.15 -11.25
CA MET A 1 -11.72 6.44 -11.82
C MET A 1 -10.94 7.21 -10.77
N GLU A 2 -9.61 7.10 -10.76
CA GLU A 2 -8.73 7.90 -9.90
C GLU A 2 -7.70 8.61 -10.78
N LEU A 3 -7.41 9.88 -10.48
CA LEU A 3 -6.43 10.69 -11.20
C LEU A 3 -5.68 11.59 -10.22
N MET A 4 -4.36 11.65 -10.35
CA MET A 4 -3.50 12.50 -9.55
C MET A 4 -2.60 13.31 -10.48
N VAL A 5 -2.43 14.60 -10.17
CA VAL A 5 -1.50 15.49 -10.87
C VAL A 5 -0.39 15.86 -9.90
N ILE A 6 0.85 15.69 -10.34
CA ILE A 6 2.04 15.94 -9.54
C ILE A 6 3.00 16.79 -10.37
N ALA A 7 3.51 17.87 -9.78
CA ALA A 7 4.56 18.67 -10.39
C ALA A 7 5.92 17.97 -10.20
N VAL A 8 6.68 17.79 -11.29
CA VAL A 8 8.01 17.16 -11.23
C VAL A 8 8.94 17.95 -10.29
N SER A 9 8.87 19.28 -10.31
CA SER A 9 9.67 20.15 -9.43
C SER A 9 9.40 19.98 -7.93
N ASP A 10 8.24 19.42 -7.57
CA ASP A 10 7.89 19.14 -6.18
C ASP A 10 8.40 17.78 -5.70
N VAL A 11 8.79 16.92 -6.62
CA VAL A 11 9.29 15.57 -6.37
C VAL A 11 10.77 15.44 -6.71
N VAL A 12 11.33 16.23 -7.62
CA VAL A 12 12.72 16.13 -8.07
C VAL A 12 13.47 17.42 -7.72
N PRO A 13 14.47 17.37 -6.82
CA PRO A 13 14.95 16.19 -6.08
C PRO A 13 13.95 15.71 -5.02
N TRP A 14 14.03 14.41 -4.66
CA TRP A 14 13.08 13.75 -3.74
C TRP A 14 12.83 14.51 -2.43
N ARG A 15 11.54 14.67 -2.07
CA ARG A 15 11.08 15.30 -0.82
C ARG A 15 9.88 14.57 -0.24
N PHE A 16 9.98 14.23 1.04
CA PHE A 16 8.89 13.59 1.78
C PHE A 16 8.20 14.56 2.77
N PRO A 17 6.86 14.52 2.92
CA PRO A 17 5.92 13.80 2.06
C PRO A 17 5.80 14.47 0.68
N PRO A 18 5.57 13.70 -0.40
CA PRO A 18 5.34 14.26 -1.72
C PRO A 18 4.08 15.14 -1.74
N ARG A 19 3.99 16.03 -2.73
CA ARG A 19 2.84 16.92 -2.93
C ARG A 19 2.11 16.55 -4.22
N ALA A 20 0.80 16.36 -4.11
CA ALA A 20 -0.07 16.35 -5.28
C ALA A 20 -0.63 17.76 -5.50
N GLU A 21 -0.60 18.21 -6.75
CA GLU A 21 -1.26 19.45 -7.17
C GLU A 21 -2.78 19.27 -7.25
N PHE A 22 -3.22 18.05 -7.57
CA PHE A 22 -4.63 17.74 -7.71
C PHE A 22 -4.86 16.24 -7.52
N VAL A 23 -5.98 15.90 -6.88
CA VAL A 23 -6.45 14.52 -6.73
C VAL A 23 -7.93 14.48 -7.10
N TYR A 24 -8.29 13.53 -7.95
CA TYR A 24 -9.66 13.13 -8.24
C TYR A 24 -9.84 11.67 -7.88
N GLY A 25 -10.93 11.39 -7.18
CA GLY A 25 -11.46 10.05 -6.96
C GLY A 25 -12.98 10.16 -6.87
N GLU A 26 -13.68 9.06 -7.17
CA GLU A 26 -15.16 9.07 -7.13
C GLU A 26 -15.71 9.43 -5.75
N TRP A 27 -14.97 9.17 -4.68
CA TRP A 27 -15.33 9.56 -3.31
C TRP A 27 -15.34 11.09 -3.09
N LEU A 28 -14.75 11.88 -3.99
CA LEU A 28 -14.78 13.34 -3.96
C LEU A 28 -15.86 13.95 -4.86
N ARG A 29 -16.64 13.12 -5.58
CA ARG A 29 -17.60 13.58 -6.59
C ARG A 29 -18.57 14.63 -6.05
N GLU A 30 -19.17 14.39 -4.89
CA GLU A 30 -20.13 15.33 -4.29
C GLU A 30 -19.50 16.70 -4.01
N LEU A 31 -18.23 16.74 -3.60
CA LEU A 31 -17.50 17.98 -3.38
C LEU A 31 -17.30 18.74 -4.70
N PHE A 32 -16.93 18.04 -5.77
CA PHE A 32 -16.79 18.63 -7.11
C PHE A 32 -18.13 19.13 -7.65
N GLU A 33 -19.22 18.37 -7.49
CA GLU A 33 -20.56 18.76 -7.91
C GLU A 33 -21.07 19.99 -7.12
N ALA A 34 -20.63 20.15 -5.87
CA ALA A 34 -20.84 21.35 -5.06
C ALA A 34 -19.91 22.54 -5.43
N GLY A 35 -19.05 22.40 -6.45
CA GLY A 35 -18.14 23.44 -6.92
C GLY A 35 -16.84 23.56 -6.12
N SER A 36 -16.52 22.59 -5.27
CA SER A 36 -15.24 22.55 -4.54
C SER A 36 -14.12 22.09 -5.46
N VAL A 37 -12.99 22.80 -5.41
CA VAL A 37 -11.76 22.38 -6.08
C VAL A 37 -10.76 21.96 -5.00
N PRO A 38 -10.27 20.71 -5.01
CA PRO A 38 -9.27 20.26 -4.05
C PRO A 38 -8.03 21.15 -4.09
N GLU A 39 -7.60 21.60 -2.93
CA GLU A 39 -6.32 22.27 -2.80
C GLU A 39 -5.16 21.27 -2.91
N PRO A 40 -3.99 21.70 -3.37
CA PRO A 40 -2.81 20.86 -3.35
C PRO A 40 -2.46 20.36 -1.95
N VAL A 41 -2.16 19.07 -1.84
CA VAL A 41 -1.98 18.39 -0.55
C VAL A 41 -0.65 17.65 -0.49
N ARG A 42 -0.03 17.69 0.68
CA ARG A 42 1.12 16.83 1.00
C ARG A 42 0.60 15.57 1.66
N ASP A 43 0.93 14.43 1.06
CA ASP A 43 0.37 13.14 1.46
C ASP A 43 1.46 12.05 1.45
N PRO A 44 1.78 11.45 2.61
CA PRO A 44 2.68 10.30 2.71
C PRO A 44 2.34 9.15 1.76
N ASP A 45 1.06 8.87 1.49
CA ASP A 45 0.63 7.73 0.67
C ASP A 45 1.05 7.90 -0.79
N LEU A 46 1.28 9.14 -1.25
CA LEU A 46 1.84 9.43 -2.57
C LEU A 46 3.23 8.82 -2.76
N ALA A 47 3.99 8.55 -1.70
CA ALA A 47 5.28 7.89 -1.82
C ALA A 47 5.12 6.46 -2.36
N VAL A 48 4.08 5.75 -1.91
CA VAL A 48 3.74 4.40 -2.39
C VAL A 48 3.22 4.45 -3.83
N VAL A 49 2.40 5.45 -4.16
CA VAL A 49 1.90 5.66 -5.54
C VAL A 49 3.06 5.93 -6.49
N LEU A 50 3.96 6.87 -6.16
CA LEU A 50 5.12 7.22 -6.97
C LEU A 50 6.05 6.02 -7.17
N LYS A 51 6.34 5.25 -6.12
CA LYS A 51 7.13 4.02 -6.25
C LYS A 51 6.50 3.04 -7.25
N LYS A 52 5.18 2.79 -7.15
CA LYS A 52 4.49 1.91 -8.08
C LYS A 52 4.58 2.41 -9.52
N VAL A 53 4.41 3.73 -9.72
CA VAL A 53 4.46 4.34 -11.06
C VAL A 53 5.87 4.27 -11.64
N ILE A 54 6.90 4.51 -10.83
CA ILE A 54 8.31 4.41 -11.25
C ILE A 54 8.68 2.97 -11.58
N ASP A 55 8.30 2.01 -10.73
CA ASP A 55 8.72 0.60 -10.88
C ASP A 55 7.92 -0.14 -11.96
N ASN A 56 6.63 0.19 -12.14
CA ASN A 56 5.74 -0.58 -13.00
C ASN A 56 4.56 0.26 -13.52
N SER A 57 4.82 1.09 -14.54
CA SER A 57 3.78 1.84 -15.26
C SER A 57 3.91 1.73 -16.78
N LEU A 58 2.80 2.05 -17.46
CA LEU A 58 2.73 2.18 -18.91
C LEU A 58 2.54 3.67 -19.24
N PRO A 59 3.53 4.34 -19.88
CA PRO A 59 3.35 5.73 -20.29
C PRO A 59 2.29 5.80 -21.39
N LEU A 60 1.20 6.52 -21.11
CA LEU A 60 0.19 6.83 -22.13
C LEU A 60 0.61 8.03 -23.00
N TYR A 61 1.45 8.90 -22.45
CA TYR A 61 2.04 10.06 -23.12
C TYR A 61 3.35 10.46 -22.43
N GLY A 62 4.32 10.97 -23.20
CA GLY A 62 5.62 11.43 -22.68
C GLY A 62 6.61 10.30 -22.36
N SER A 63 7.66 10.65 -21.60
CA SER A 63 8.69 9.71 -21.14
C SER A 63 8.19 8.73 -20.09
N ASN A 64 8.92 7.62 -19.92
CA ASN A 64 8.67 6.69 -18.83
C ASN A 64 8.91 7.37 -17.47
N ALA A 65 8.12 7.04 -16.45
CA ALA A 65 8.26 7.58 -15.10
C ALA A 65 9.68 7.39 -14.52
N ALA A 66 10.33 6.25 -14.79
CA ALA A 66 11.68 5.98 -14.31
C ALA A 66 12.77 6.88 -14.95
N GLU A 67 12.46 7.56 -16.06
CA GLU A 67 13.35 8.54 -16.69
C GLU A 67 13.14 9.96 -16.11
N VAL A 68 11.99 10.21 -15.50
CA VAL A 68 11.57 11.55 -15.04
C VAL A 68 11.76 11.71 -13.54
N PHE A 69 11.53 10.67 -12.75
CA PHE A 69 11.55 10.72 -11.30
C PHE A 69 12.73 9.96 -10.70
N ASP A 70 13.26 10.47 -9.60
CA ASP A 70 14.22 9.75 -8.77
C ASP A 70 13.55 8.54 -8.08
N PRO A 71 14.27 7.44 -7.83
CA PRO A 71 13.76 6.32 -7.06
C PRO A 71 13.28 6.74 -5.66
N VAL A 72 12.14 6.22 -5.23
CA VAL A 72 11.62 6.50 -3.88
C VAL A 72 12.42 5.75 -2.82
N PRO A 73 13.00 6.44 -1.81
CA PRO A 73 13.72 5.78 -0.74
C PRO A 73 12.82 4.84 0.06
N MET A 74 13.26 3.59 0.28
CA MET A 74 12.51 2.63 1.10
C MET A 74 12.29 3.10 2.54
N ALA A 75 13.14 3.97 3.07
CA ALA A 75 12.94 4.59 4.38
C ALA A 75 11.66 5.46 4.42
N ASP A 76 11.37 6.18 3.33
CA ASP A 76 10.18 7.02 3.22
C ASP A 76 8.93 6.20 2.90
N ILE A 77 9.05 5.09 2.18
CA ILE A 77 7.95 4.10 2.06
C ILE A 77 7.57 3.54 3.43
N ARG A 78 8.56 3.13 4.24
CA ARG A 78 8.32 2.66 5.60
C ARG A 78 7.73 3.75 6.49
N ARG A 79 8.16 5.00 6.30
CA ARG A 79 7.57 6.15 7.00
C ARG A 79 6.11 6.37 6.60
N ALA A 80 5.78 6.31 5.31
CA ALA A 80 4.40 6.40 4.85
C ALA A 80 3.51 5.31 5.47
N ILE A 81 3.95 4.05 5.45
CA ILE A 81 3.23 2.93 6.09
C ILE A 81 3.05 3.18 7.59
N ARG A 82 4.09 3.69 8.29
CA ARG A 82 4.00 4.02 9.71
C ARG A 82 2.97 5.11 9.99
N ASP A 83 2.94 6.13 9.16
CA ASP A 83 2.10 7.31 9.33
C ASP A 83 0.62 6.99 9.00
N SER A 84 0.35 6.09 8.04
CA SER A 84 -1.03 5.71 7.64
C SER A 84 -1.63 4.55 8.44
N LEU A 85 -0.81 3.68 9.04
CA LEU A 85 -1.29 2.51 9.80
C LEU A 85 -2.27 2.88 10.94
N PRO A 86 -2.03 3.90 11.80
CA PRO A 86 -2.97 4.25 12.86
C PRO A 86 -4.35 4.68 12.33
N THR A 87 -4.39 5.47 11.27
CA THR A 87 -5.63 5.95 10.64
C THR A 87 -6.42 4.78 10.05
N LEU A 88 -5.75 3.89 9.32
CA LEU A 88 -6.38 2.67 8.77
C LEU A 88 -7.06 1.82 9.85
N LEU A 89 -6.44 1.70 11.02
CA LEU A 89 -6.99 0.91 12.12
C LEU A 89 -8.14 1.62 12.84
N ALA A 90 -8.13 2.95 12.90
CA ALA A 90 -9.20 3.73 13.52
C ALA A 90 -10.50 3.68 12.70
N GLU A 91 -10.40 3.51 11.39
CA GLU A 91 -11.52 3.51 10.44
C GLU A 91 -11.92 2.08 10.00
N ALA A 92 -11.49 1.06 10.74
CA ALA A 92 -11.64 -0.33 10.31
C ALA A 92 -13.08 -0.87 10.33
N ALA A 93 -13.94 -0.34 11.20
CA ALA A 93 -15.29 -0.83 11.39
C ALA A 93 -16.15 -0.63 10.14
N GLY A 94 -16.70 -1.73 9.60
CA GLY A 94 -17.49 -1.71 8.37
C GLY A 94 -16.68 -1.73 7.07
N ASP A 95 -15.34 -1.79 7.15
CA ASP A 95 -14.45 -1.93 6.00
C ASP A 95 -13.42 -3.07 6.18
N GLU A 96 -13.79 -4.09 6.96
CA GLU A 96 -12.90 -5.13 7.48
C GLU A 96 -12.10 -5.83 6.36
N ARG A 97 -12.77 -6.21 5.27
CA ARG A 97 -12.11 -6.82 4.10
C ARG A 97 -11.01 -5.93 3.55
N ASN A 98 -11.30 -4.65 3.32
CA ASN A 98 -10.31 -3.73 2.74
C ASN A 98 -9.19 -3.43 3.73
N VAL A 99 -9.47 -3.36 5.02
CA VAL A 99 -8.44 -3.24 6.07
C VAL A 99 -7.49 -4.43 6.03
N VAL A 100 -7.99 -5.67 6.03
CA VAL A 100 -7.16 -6.88 5.94
C VAL A 100 -6.28 -6.87 4.68
N LEU A 101 -6.85 -6.51 3.52
CA LEU A 101 -6.11 -6.48 2.26
C LEU A 101 -5.08 -5.35 2.22
N THR A 102 -5.38 -4.22 2.85
CA THR A 102 -4.46 -3.07 2.93
C THR A 102 -3.31 -3.37 3.88
N LEU A 103 -3.60 -3.94 5.06
CA LEU A 103 -2.58 -4.45 5.99
C LEU A 103 -1.70 -5.51 5.32
N SER A 104 -2.27 -6.37 4.46
CA SER A 104 -1.50 -7.38 3.73
C SER A 104 -0.49 -6.74 2.79
N ARG A 105 -0.90 -5.71 2.05
CA ARG A 105 -0.01 -4.93 1.17
C ARG A 105 1.05 -4.17 1.97
N MET A 106 0.67 -3.55 3.09
CA MET A 106 1.60 -2.85 3.98
C MET A 106 2.67 -3.79 4.52
N TRP A 107 2.28 -4.99 4.98
CA TRP A 107 3.22 -5.96 5.52
C TRP A 107 4.19 -6.47 4.45
N LEU A 108 3.68 -6.89 3.29
CA LEU A 108 4.53 -7.30 2.16
C LEU A 108 5.51 -6.19 1.78
N THR A 109 5.01 -4.96 1.61
CA THR A 109 5.85 -3.81 1.21
C THR A 109 6.91 -3.50 2.26
N ALA A 110 6.57 -3.54 3.55
CA ALA A 110 7.53 -3.29 4.63
C ALA A 110 8.61 -4.37 4.70
N ALA A 111 8.25 -5.62 4.40
CA ALA A 111 9.12 -6.79 4.48
C ALA A 111 10.04 -6.95 3.26
N THR A 112 9.52 -6.79 2.04
CA THR A 112 10.26 -7.08 0.79
C THR A 112 10.67 -5.83 0.03
N GLY A 113 9.93 -4.73 0.21
CA GLY A 113 10.07 -3.52 -0.59
C GLY A 113 9.28 -3.53 -1.90
N ASP A 114 8.56 -4.61 -2.20
CA ASP A 114 7.72 -4.71 -3.40
C ASP A 114 6.31 -4.15 -3.14
N ILE A 115 5.68 -3.65 -4.19
CA ILE A 115 4.27 -3.26 -4.16
C ILE A 115 3.49 -4.27 -4.99
N ALA A 116 2.59 -5.01 -4.34
CA ALA A 116 1.77 -6.03 -4.97
C ALA A 116 0.27 -5.68 -5.00
N PRO A 117 -0.51 -6.29 -5.91
CA PRO A 117 -1.98 -6.33 -5.84
C PRO A 117 -2.52 -6.89 -4.50
N LYS A 118 -3.78 -6.57 -4.18
CA LYS A 118 -4.42 -6.95 -2.89
C LYS A 118 -4.43 -8.47 -2.67
N ASP A 119 -4.83 -9.22 -3.69
CA ASP A 119 -4.91 -10.67 -3.70
C ASP A 119 -3.52 -11.32 -3.57
N VAL A 120 -2.54 -10.85 -4.33
CA VAL A 120 -1.16 -11.37 -4.27
C VAL A 120 -0.53 -11.11 -2.89
N ALA A 121 -0.75 -9.92 -2.32
CA ALA A 121 -0.26 -9.62 -0.98
C ALA A 121 -0.95 -10.47 0.09
N ALA A 122 -2.25 -10.72 -0.04
CA ALA A 122 -2.98 -11.58 0.88
C ALA A 122 -2.50 -13.04 0.79
N GLU A 123 -2.24 -13.57 -0.41
CA GLU A 123 -1.64 -14.90 -0.58
C GLU A 123 -0.26 -15.03 0.06
N TRP A 124 0.56 -13.97 -0.04
CA TRP A 124 1.83 -13.93 0.65
C TRP A 124 1.65 -13.98 2.18
N VAL A 125 0.71 -13.21 2.74
CA VAL A 125 0.40 -13.23 4.18
C VAL A 125 -0.14 -14.58 4.63
N GLU A 126 -0.99 -15.25 3.84
CA GLU A 126 -1.50 -16.60 4.13
C GLU A 126 -0.35 -17.61 4.37
N GLN A 127 0.81 -17.41 3.75
CA GLN A 127 1.99 -18.26 3.92
C GLN A 127 2.86 -17.87 5.13
N GLN A 128 2.73 -16.64 5.63
CA GLN A 128 3.49 -16.16 6.80
C GLN A 128 2.73 -16.31 8.12
N ALA A 129 1.40 -16.23 8.07
CA ALA A 129 0.56 -16.17 9.26
C ALA A 129 0.25 -17.57 9.83
N PRO A 130 0.05 -17.69 11.15
CA PRO A 130 -0.54 -18.88 11.76
C PRO A 130 -1.85 -19.30 11.09
N PRO A 131 -2.21 -20.60 11.09
CA PRO A 131 -3.37 -21.11 10.34
C PRO A 131 -4.68 -20.38 10.61
N GLU A 132 -4.93 -19.97 11.86
CA GLU A 132 -6.12 -19.22 12.26
C GLU A 132 -6.21 -17.85 11.56
N HIS A 133 -5.11 -17.09 11.56
CA HIS A 133 -5.01 -15.80 10.90
C HIS A 133 -5.01 -15.95 9.37
N ALA A 134 -4.32 -16.96 8.84
CA ALA A 134 -4.29 -17.25 7.41
C ALA A 134 -5.71 -17.54 6.87
N ALA A 135 -6.56 -18.23 7.63
CA ALA A 135 -7.95 -18.48 7.23
C ALA A 135 -8.77 -17.19 7.08
N VAL A 136 -8.56 -16.21 7.98
CA VAL A 136 -9.26 -14.91 7.93
C VAL A 136 -8.75 -14.06 6.76
N VAL A 137 -7.45 -14.07 6.48
CA VAL A 137 -6.86 -13.40 5.31
C VAL A 137 -7.39 -14.01 4.01
N GLN A 138 -7.44 -15.34 3.94
CA GLN A 138 -8.01 -16.05 2.80
C GLN A 138 -9.49 -15.70 2.60
N TYR A 139 -10.25 -15.55 3.67
CA TYR A 139 -11.65 -15.12 3.60
C TYR A 139 -11.77 -13.71 2.98
N ALA A 140 -10.96 -12.76 3.44
CA ALA A 140 -10.92 -11.42 2.86
C ALA A 140 -10.53 -11.43 1.36
N ARG A 141 -9.52 -12.23 0.98
CA ARG A 141 -9.11 -12.39 -0.42
C ARG A 141 -10.22 -12.96 -1.27
N LYS A 142 -10.89 -14.03 -0.81
CA LYS A 142 -12.01 -14.65 -1.52
C LYS A 142 -13.18 -13.68 -1.71
N GLY A 143 -13.48 -12.85 -0.71
CA GLY A 143 -14.48 -11.79 -0.80
C GLY A 143 -14.11 -10.74 -1.84
N TYR A 144 -12.85 -10.31 -1.87
CA TYR A 144 -12.34 -9.35 -2.86
C TYR A 144 -12.39 -9.89 -4.29
N LEU A 145 -12.12 -11.18 -4.47
CA LEU A 145 -12.23 -11.85 -5.78
C LEU A 145 -13.69 -12.16 -6.17
N GLY A 146 -14.67 -11.83 -5.33
CA GLY A 146 -16.09 -12.11 -5.59
C GLY A 146 -16.44 -13.61 -5.55
N THR A 147 -15.57 -14.44 -4.99
CA THR A 147 -15.79 -15.90 -4.90
C THR A 147 -16.68 -16.29 -3.72
N VAL A 148 -16.78 -15.41 -2.73
CA VAL A 148 -17.70 -15.54 -1.58
C VAL A 148 -18.32 -14.18 -1.30
N GLU A 149 -19.54 -14.19 -0.75
CA GLU A 149 -20.11 -13.01 -0.10
C GLU A 149 -19.58 -13.00 1.34
N ASP A 150 -18.67 -12.08 1.63
CA ASP A 150 -18.07 -11.96 2.96
C ASP A 150 -18.97 -11.20 3.94
N ARG A 151 -19.15 -11.75 5.14
CA ARG A 151 -19.98 -11.22 6.22
C ARG A 151 -19.17 -11.19 7.51
N TRP A 152 -18.73 -10.00 7.90
CA TRP A 152 -17.80 -9.81 9.01
C TRP A 152 -18.47 -9.69 10.38
N GLY A 153 -19.80 -9.55 10.44
CA GLY A 153 -20.54 -9.37 11.70
C GLY A 153 -20.30 -10.46 12.75
N GLU A 154 -20.15 -11.72 12.33
CA GLU A 154 -19.88 -12.87 13.22
C GLU A 154 -18.39 -13.19 13.37
N LYS A 155 -17.51 -12.39 12.74
CA LYS A 155 -16.06 -12.62 12.67
C LYS A 155 -15.24 -11.53 13.36
N GLN A 156 -15.88 -10.73 14.21
CA GLN A 156 -15.23 -9.57 14.84
C GLN A 156 -14.04 -10.00 15.72
N GLU A 157 -14.17 -11.05 16.52
CA GLU A 157 -13.06 -11.56 17.35
C GLU A 157 -11.88 -12.05 16.49
N ASP A 158 -12.17 -12.84 15.44
CA ASP A 158 -11.18 -13.32 14.48
C ASP A 158 -10.46 -12.16 13.76
N PHE A 159 -11.23 -11.13 13.39
CA PHE A 159 -10.74 -9.93 12.72
C PHE A 159 -9.82 -9.11 13.63
N GLU A 160 -10.24 -8.82 14.87
CA GLU A 160 -9.43 -8.07 15.84
C GLU A 160 -8.12 -8.78 16.15
N ALA A 161 -8.17 -10.11 16.34
CA ALA A 161 -6.98 -10.92 16.57
C ALA A 161 -6.01 -10.86 15.36
N LEU A 162 -6.53 -10.99 14.14
CA LEU A 162 -5.73 -10.86 12.92
C LEU A 162 -5.11 -9.46 12.80
N VAL A 163 -5.90 -8.41 13.01
CA VAL A 163 -5.44 -7.02 12.91
C VAL A 163 -4.31 -6.76 13.90
N SER A 164 -4.44 -7.21 15.15
CA SER A 164 -3.40 -7.10 16.16
C SER A 164 -2.12 -7.83 15.74
N TYR A 165 -2.24 -9.04 15.22
CA TYR A 165 -1.11 -9.83 14.70
C TYR A 165 -0.39 -9.13 13.53
N MET A 166 -1.15 -8.67 12.54
CA MET A 166 -0.60 -8.00 11.36
C MET A 166 0.06 -6.67 11.72
N LYS A 167 -0.56 -5.88 12.60
CA LYS A 167 0.02 -4.64 13.14
C LYS A 167 1.39 -4.90 13.74
N GLY A 168 1.49 -5.86 14.68
CA GLY A 168 2.76 -6.19 15.33
C GLY A 168 3.81 -6.71 14.35
N SER A 169 3.40 -7.40 13.29
CA SER A 169 4.29 -7.89 12.23
C SER A 169 4.81 -6.77 11.33
N ILE A 170 3.94 -5.82 10.96
CA ILE A 170 4.32 -4.61 10.23
C ILE A 170 5.30 -3.78 11.05
N GLU A 171 4.98 -3.47 12.31
CA GLU A 171 5.83 -2.65 13.20
C GLU A 171 7.23 -3.25 13.36
N LYS A 172 7.37 -4.58 13.44
CA LYS A 172 8.67 -5.26 13.44
C LYS A 172 9.47 -5.00 12.16
N CYS A 173 8.83 -5.08 11.00
CA CYS A 173 9.48 -4.77 9.71
C CYS A 173 9.88 -3.28 9.60
N LEU A 174 9.08 -2.38 10.17
CA LEU A 174 9.36 -0.94 10.18
C LEU A 174 10.50 -0.54 11.12
N GLY A 175 10.78 -1.36 12.15
CA GLY A 175 11.89 -1.17 13.10
C GLY A 175 13.21 -1.84 12.68
N ALA A 176 13.18 -2.73 11.68
CA ALA A 176 14.39 -3.39 11.19
C ALA A 176 15.28 -2.41 10.38
N PRO A 177 16.61 -2.40 10.60
CA PRO A 177 17.51 -1.66 9.73
C PRO A 177 17.39 -2.19 8.30
N SER A 178 17.35 -1.31 7.30
CA SER A 178 17.25 -1.68 5.88
C SER A 178 18.30 -2.73 5.50
N GLY A 179 17.90 -4.00 5.51
CA GLY A 179 18.79 -5.11 5.16
C GLY A 179 19.19 -5.01 3.70
N LYS A 180 20.50 -5.05 3.43
CA LYS A 180 21.06 -5.17 2.09
C LYS A 180 20.45 -6.39 1.40
N HIS A 181 19.93 -6.22 0.18
CA HIS A 181 19.56 -7.33 -0.68
C HIS A 181 20.72 -8.34 -0.74
N PRO A 182 20.49 -9.66 -0.53
CA PRO A 182 21.48 -10.66 -0.85
C PRO A 182 21.65 -10.68 -2.37
N ASN A 183 22.76 -10.10 -2.82
CA ASN A 183 23.19 -10.09 -4.20
C ASN A 183 23.47 -11.56 -4.61
N ASN A 184 22.53 -12.18 -5.32
CA ASN A 184 22.66 -13.57 -5.75
C ASN A 184 23.51 -13.63 -7.02
N HIS A 185 24.81 -13.32 -6.90
CA HIS A 185 25.79 -13.69 -7.93
C HIS A 185 26.01 -15.20 -7.87
N ARG A 186 25.21 -15.94 -8.64
CA ARG A 186 25.60 -17.30 -9.04
C ARG A 186 26.75 -17.19 -10.03
N HIS A 187 27.94 -17.51 -9.55
CA HIS A 187 29.03 -18.02 -10.37
C HIS A 187 28.51 -19.06 -11.38
N ARG A 188 28.77 -18.82 -12.66
CA ARG A 188 28.94 -19.89 -13.64
C ARG A 188 30.39 -19.85 -14.10
N THR A 189 31.20 -20.72 -13.52
CA THR A 189 32.38 -21.28 -14.17
C THR A 189 31.95 -22.57 -14.85
N ASN A 190 32.09 -22.60 -16.17
CA ASN A 190 32.78 -23.64 -16.93
C ASN A 190 33.00 -23.12 -18.35
#